data_AF-A0A2G9QI81-F1
#
_entry.id   AF-A0A2G9QI81-F1
#
_cell.length_a   1.000
_cell.length_b   1.000
_cell.length_c   1.000
_cell.angle_alpha   90.00
_cell.angle_beta   90.00
_cell.angle_gamma   90.00
#
_symmetry.space_group_name_H-M   'P 1'
#
loop_
_entity.id
_entity.type
_entity.pdbx_description
1 polymer ?
#
loop_
_entity_poly.entity_id
_entity_poly.type
_entity_poly.pdbx_seq_one_letter_code
_entity_poly.pdbx_strand_id
1 'polypeptide(L)'
;MFPSGAAATIAGWVTGLTTEPVHRESGPGEELKVSQEMQAKIASLRSELEQLQFKVVQEREKYQHSSQSTTAVSAVPVFNVNDKFTLNKDDASYSLILEVQMAIDNVLIQELQVHEGNTDFLIPEYRSILDEADKLQEEYKKQPAHLERLYGMITDLFIDKFKFKGTNVKTKVPLLLEILDNYEQNALMTFFDTA
;
A
#
# COMPACT_ATOMS: atom_id res chain seq x y z
N MET A 1 4.60 -47.85 -17.93
CA MET A 1 4.96 -46.54 -17.33
C MET A 1 4.08 -45.51 -18.03
N PHE A 2 3.20 -44.86 -17.29
CA PHE A 2 2.34 -43.81 -17.84
C PHE A 2 3.16 -42.53 -18.01
N PRO A 3 3.09 -41.83 -19.15
CA PRO A 3 3.75 -40.54 -19.29
C PRO A 3 3.13 -39.53 -18.31
N SER A 4 3.99 -38.80 -17.62
CA SER A 4 3.60 -37.70 -16.76
C SER A 4 4.40 -36.45 -17.13
N GLY A 5 3.75 -35.30 -17.02
CA GLY A 5 4.35 -33.98 -17.23
C GLY A 5 4.28 -33.14 -15.97
N ALA A 6 5.07 -32.08 -15.91
CA ALA A 6 4.97 -31.06 -14.88
C ALA A 6 4.88 -29.68 -15.54
N ALA A 7 4.05 -28.82 -14.96
CA ALA A 7 3.92 -27.43 -15.36
C ALA A 7 4.08 -26.53 -14.14
N ALA A 8 4.72 -25.38 -14.32
CA ALA A 8 4.82 -24.33 -13.32
C ALA A 8 4.11 -23.08 -13.85
N THR A 9 3.31 -22.43 -13.00
CA THR A 9 2.62 -21.18 -13.34
C THR A 9 3.38 -19.97 -12.80
N ILE A 10 3.10 -18.80 -13.36
CA ILE A 10 3.69 -17.52 -12.91
C ILE A 10 3.39 -17.20 -11.45
N ALA A 11 2.26 -17.68 -10.94
CA ALA A 11 1.88 -17.54 -9.53
C ALA A 11 2.63 -18.53 -8.60
N GLY A 12 3.52 -19.36 -9.14
CA GLY A 12 4.35 -20.32 -8.39
C GLY A 12 3.68 -21.68 -8.16
N TRP A 13 2.53 -21.95 -8.79
CA TRP A 13 1.88 -23.26 -8.67
C TRP A 13 2.61 -24.29 -9.52
N VAL A 14 3.00 -25.41 -8.90
CA VAL A 14 3.55 -26.57 -9.60
C VAL A 14 2.47 -27.63 -9.71
N THR A 15 2.10 -28.00 -10.94
CA THR A 15 1.04 -28.98 -11.22
C THR A 15 1.61 -30.15 -12.01
N GLY A 16 1.30 -31.36 -11.57
CA GLY A 16 1.59 -32.59 -12.31
C GLY A 16 0.44 -32.95 -13.24
N LEU A 17 0.76 -33.30 -14.48
CA LEU A 17 -0.16 -33.85 -15.47
C LEU A 17 0.07 -35.36 -15.55
N THR A 18 -0.99 -36.15 -15.36
CA THR A 18 -0.92 -37.61 -15.43
C THR A 18 -1.94 -38.13 -16.44
N THR A 19 -1.59 -39.19 -17.19
CA THR A 19 -2.53 -39.91 -18.05
C THR A 19 -3.29 -41.01 -17.29
N GLU A 20 -3.05 -41.16 -15.99
CA GLU A 20 -3.79 -42.11 -15.15
C GLU A 20 -5.20 -41.54 -14.84
N PRO A 21 -6.27 -42.30 -15.11
CA PRO A 21 -7.63 -41.83 -14.83
C PRO A 21 -7.82 -41.69 -13.31
N VAL A 22 -8.18 -40.48 -12.88
CA VAL A 22 -8.38 -40.10 -11.47
C VAL A 22 -9.60 -40.81 -10.83
N HIS A 23 -10.45 -41.46 -11.63
CA HIS A 23 -11.56 -42.29 -11.17
C HIS A 23 -11.61 -43.60 -11.97
N ARG A 24 -11.69 -44.74 -11.28
CA ARG A 24 -12.25 -45.97 -11.84
C ARG A 24 -13.77 -45.80 -11.90
N GLU A 25 -14.38 -46.13 -13.04
CA GLU A 25 -15.81 -45.96 -13.31
C GLU A 25 -16.70 -46.41 -12.14
N SER A 26 -17.52 -45.49 -11.60
CA SER A 26 -18.67 -45.83 -10.76
C SER A 26 -19.87 -46.14 -11.66
N GLY A 27 -20.52 -47.28 -11.40
CA GLY A 27 -21.70 -47.72 -12.15
C GLY A 27 -22.89 -46.76 -12.00
N PRO A 28 -23.95 -46.95 -12.81
CA PRO A 28 -25.09 -46.03 -12.84
C PRO A 28 -25.85 -46.08 -11.50
N GLY A 29 -25.77 -44.98 -10.73
CA GLY A 29 -26.51 -44.80 -9.48
C GLY A 29 -25.68 -44.46 -8.23
N GLU A 30 -24.35 -44.42 -8.31
CA GLU A 30 -23.53 -43.92 -7.20
C GLU A 30 -23.39 -42.39 -7.28
N GLU A 31 -24.00 -41.68 -6.32
CA GLU A 31 -23.65 -40.29 -6.04
C GLU A 31 -22.14 -40.20 -5.77
N LEU A 32 -21.48 -39.21 -6.39
CA LEU A 32 -20.06 -38.90 -6.24
C LEU A 32 -19.70 -38.68 -4.76
N LYS A 33 -19.32 -39.75 -4.06
CA LYS A 33 -18.79 -39.65 -2.71
C LYS A 33 -17.39 -39.06 -2.81
N VAL A 34 -17.27 -37.78 -2.44
CA VAL A 34 -15.99 -37.09 -2.21
C VAL A 34 -15.03 -38.05 -1.49
N SER A 35 -13.92 -38.42 -2.15
CA SER A 35 -12.94 -39.35 -1.59
C SER A 35 -12.51 -38.92 -0.19
N GLN A 36 -12.31 -39.87 0.73
CA GLN A 36 -11.90 -39.60 2.11
C GLN A 36 -10.65 -38.70 2.18
N GLU A 37 -9.72 -38.85 1.23
CA GLU A 37 -8.54 -38.00 1.10
C GLU A 37 -8.89 -36.55 0.76
N MET A 38 -9.88 -36.34 -0.12
CA MET A 38 -10.35 -35.01 -0.49
C MET A 38 -11.08 -34.35 0.68
N GLN A 39 -11.88 -35.11 1.44
CA GLN A 39 -12.53 -34.61 2.65
C GLN A 39 -11.51 -34.19 3.73
N ALA A 40 -10.48 -35.01 3.95
CA ALA A 40 -9.39 -34.70 4.89
C ALA A 40 -8.60 -33.45 4.47
N LYS A 41 -8.29 -33.29 3.18
CA LYS A 41 -7.65 -32.08 2.63
C LYS A 41 -8.51 -30.84 2.85
N ILE A 42 -9.81 -30.92 2.56
CA ILE A 42 -10.74 -29.79 2.78
C ILE A 42 -10.80 -29.41 4.26
N ALA A 43 -10.86 -30.39 5.17
CA ALA A 43 -10.87 -30.13 6.61
C ALA A 43 -9.59 -29.42 7.07
N SER A 44 -8.43 -29.87 6.59
CA SER A 44 -7.14 -29.23 6.87
C SER A 44 -7.09 -27.79 6.36
N LEU A 45 -7.49 -27.56 5.10
CA LEU A 45 -7.49 -26.22 4.49
C LEU A 45 -8.41 -25.25 5.23
N ARG A 46 -9.56 -25.71 5.72
CA ARG A 46 -10.47 -24.89 6.53
C ARG A 46 -9.82 -24.44 7.83
N SER A 47 -9.19 -25.37 8.55
CA SER A 47 -8.51 -25.05 9.80
C SER A 47 -7.35 -24.08 9.59
N GLU A 48 -6.55 -24.29 8.54
CA GLU A 48 -5.45 -23.37 8.18
C GLU A 48 -5.98 -21.98 7.81
N LEU A 49 -7.05 -21.91 7.00
CA LEU A 49 -7.67 -20.66 6.60
C LEU A 49 -8.22 -19.89 7.81
N GLU A 50 -8.88 -20.55 8.77
CA GLU A 50 -9.35 -19.93 10.01
C GLU A 50 -8.20 -19.34 10.83
N GLN A 51 -7.11 -20.10 11.00
CA GLN A 51 -5.92 -19.63 11.70
C GLN A 51 -5.29 -18.42 11.00
N LEU A 52 -5.18 -18.47 9.67
CA LEU A 52 -4.59 -17.40 8.88
C LEU A 52 -5.46 -16.13 8.94
N GLN A 53 -6.78 -16.29 8.84
CA GLN A 53 -7.74 -15.18 8.97
C GLN A 53 -7.63 -14.51 10.33
N PHE A 54 -7.60 -15.28 11.42
CA PHE A 54 -7.45 -14.74 12.76
C PHE A 54 -6.15 -13.92 12.89
N LYS A 55 -5.02 -14.47 12.41
CA LYS A 55 -3.73 -13.78 12.44
C LYS A 55 -3.72 -12.51 11.58
N VAL A 56 -4.33 -12.54 10.40
CA VAL A 56 -4.43 -11.37 9.52
C VAL A 56 -5.24 -10.25 10.18
N VAL A 57 -6.35 -10.58 10.84
CA VAL A 57 -7.16 -9.58 11.57
C VAL A 57 -6.35 -8.96 12.70
N GLN A 58 -5.69 -9.78 13.51
CA GLN A 58 -4.85 -9.30 14.62
C GLN A 58 -3.73 -8.35 14.16
N GLU A 59 -3.02 -8.72 13.08
CA GLU A 59 -1.95 -7.85 12.55
C GLU A 59 -2.51 -6.60 11.86
N ARG A 60 -3.71 -6.66 11.25
CA ARG A 60 -4.39 -5.46 10.71
C ARG A 60 -4.76 -4.48 11.80
N GLU A 61 -5.32 -4.93 12.91
CA GLU A 61 -5.66 -4.09 14.07
C GLU A 61 -4.39 -3.43 14.63
N LYS A 62 -3.33 -4.21 14.80
CA LYS A 62 -2.03 -3.71 15.26
C LYS A 62 -1.45 -2.67 14.30
N TYR A 63 -1.51 -2.92 12.99
CA TYR A 63 -1.08 -1.96 11.98
C TYR A 63 -1.90 -0.67 12.07
N GLN A 64 -3.22 -0.77 12.17
CA GLN A 64 -4.13 0.37 12.25
C GLN A 64 -3.90 1.23 13.50
N HIS A 65 -3.62 0.61 14.65
CA HIS A 65 -3.21 1.33 15.85
C HIS A 65 -1.86 2.02 15.68
N SER A 66 -0.87 1.34 15.09
CA SER A 66 0.45 1.93 14.86
C SER A 66 0.44 3.07 13.85
N SER A 67 -0.42 3.01 12.82
CA SER A 67 -0.51 4.02 11.76
C SER A 67 -1.11 5.36 12.22
N GLN A 68 -1.72 5.42 13.41
CA GLN A 68 -2.21 6.68 14.00
C GLN A 68 -1.08 7.52 14.64
N SER A 69 0.12 6.96 14.76
CA SER A 69 1.28 7.69 15.28
C SER A 69 1.87 8.61 14.20
N THR A 70 2.19 9.84 14.59
CA THR A 70 2.82 10.87 13.73
C THR A 70 4.18 10.46 13.17
N THR A 71 4.89 9.52 13.81
CA THR A 71 6.19 9.02 13.37
C THR A 71 6.11 7.70 12.60
N ALA A 72 4.90 7.18 12.37
CA ALA A 72 4.71 5.91 11.67
C ALA A 72 4.90 6.06 10.16
N VAL A 73 5.74 5.20 9.58
CA VAL A 73 5.93 5.10 8.13
C VAL A 73 5.20 3.86 7.62
N SER A 74 4.28 4.06 6.67
CA SER A 74 3.59 2.96 5.99
C SER A 74 4.48 2.37 4.89
N ALA A 75 4.75 1.07 4.96
CA ALA A 75 5.44 0.36 3.89
C ALA A 75 4.45 -0.07 2.81
N VAL A 76 4.70 0.30 1.55
CA VAL A 76 3.91 -0.17 0.41
C VAL A 76 4.44 -1.53 -0.03
N PRO A 77 3.60 -2.58 -0.12
CA PRO A 77 4.03 -3.87 -0.64
C PRO A 77 4.38 -3.74 -2.13
N VAL A 78 5.60 -4.12 -2.48
CA VAL A 78 6.06 -4.14 -3.87
C VAL A 78 5.79 -5.51 -4.45
N PHE A 79 5.10 -5.56 -5.59
CA PHE A 79 4.85 -6.78 -6.35
C PHE A 79 5.37 -6.64 -7.77
N ASN A 80 5.79 -7.77 -8.35
CA ASN A 80 6.23 -7.81 -9.73
C ASN A 80 5.02 -7.90 -10.65
N VAL A 81 4.92 -6.95 -11.58
CA VAL A 81 4.00 -7.01 -12.71
C VAL A 81 4.78 -7.53 -13.90
N ASN A 82 4.30 -8.61 -14.50
CA ASN A 82 4.82 -9.10 -15.77
C ASN A 82 3.96 -8.51 -16.88
N ASP A 83 4.47 -7.48 -17.55
CA ASP A 83 3.79 -6.80 -18.64
C ASP A 83 4.39 -7.17 -20.00
N LYS A 84 3.52 -7.24 -21.01
CA LYS A 84 3.93 -7.47 -22.40
C LYS A 84 3.04 -6.66 -23.33
N PHE A 85 3.67 -5.76 -24.09
CA PHE A 85 3.02 -4.96 -25.13
C PHE A 85 3.56 -5.34 -26.50
N THR A 86 2.70 -5.86 -27.37
CA THR A 86 3.12 -6.38 -28.69
C THR A 86 2.21 -5.90 -29.81
N LEU A 87 2.79 -5.58 -30.96
CA LEU A 87 2.06 -5.28 -32.19
C LEU A 87 1.91 -6.56 -33.01
N ASN A 88 0.67 -6.94 -33.29
CA ASN A 88 0.35 -7.96 -34.26
C ASN A 88 0.45 -7.36 -35.67
N LYS A 89 1.27 -7.97 -36.54
CA LYS A 89 1.55 -7.46 -37.89
C LYS A 89 0.45 -7.79 -38.90
N ASP A 90 -0.33 -8.83 -38.64
CA ASP A 90 -1.32 -9.33 -39.60
C ASP A 90 -2.57 -8.44 -39.63
N ASP A 91 -2.91 -7.82 -38.50
CA ASP A 91 -4.10 -6.95 -38.35
C ASP A 91 -3.78 -5.55 -37.77
N ALA A 92 -2.48 -5.24 -37.58
CA ALA A 92 -2.01 -3.98 -37.00
C ALA A 92 -2.59 -3.66 -35.60
N SER A 93 -3.01 -4.67 -34.84
CA SER A 93 -3.53 -4.51 -33.47
C SER A 93 -2.43 -4.57 -32.41
N TYR A 94 -2.59 -3.80 -31.33
CA TYR A 94 -1.73 -3.91 -30.15
C TYR A 94 -2.37 -4.86 -29.13
N SER A 95 -1.56 -5.75 -28.56
CA SER A 95 -1.92 -6.63 -27.45
C SER A 95 -1.12 -6.24 -26.21
N LEU A 96 -1.84 -5.78 -25.18
CA LEU A 96 -1.32 -5.54 -23.84
C LEU A 96 -1.71 -6.71 -22.93
N ILE A 97 -0.72 -7.32 -22.29
CA ILE A 97 -0.89 -8.41 -21.33
C ILE A 97 -0.29 -7.93 -20.00
N LEU A 98 -1.06 -8.05 -18.93
CA LEU A 98 -0.64 -7.75 -17.56
C LEU A 98 -0.88 -8.96 -16.68
N GLU A 99 0.17 -9.50 -16.09
CA GLU A 99 0.12 -10.66 -15.20
C GLU A 99 0.72 -10.34 -13.84
N VAL A 100 -0.01 -10.70 -12.77
CA VAL A 100 0.42 -10.52 -11.37
C VAL A 100 0.12 -11.82 -10.61
N GLN A 101 0.91 -12.15 -9.59
CA GLN A 101 0.72 -13.36 -8.77
C GLN A 101 -0.59 -13.37 -7.96
N MET A 102 -1.16 -12.18 -7.68
CA MET A 102 -2.43 -12.03 -6.98
C MET A 102 -3.55 -11.61 -7.93
N ALA A 103 -4.80 -11.83 -7.51
CA ALA A 103 -5.95 -11.36 -8.25
C ALA A 103 -5.91 -9.83 -8.39
N ILE A 104 -6.09 -9.35 -9.62
CA ILE A 104 -6.15 -7.93 -9.93
C ILE A 104 -7.57 -7.45 -9.65
N ASP A 105 -7.70 -6.44 -8.78
CA ASP A 105 -8.99 -5.83 -8.47
C ASP A 105 -9.39 -4.84 -9.56
N ASN A 106 -8.49 -3.90 -9.90
CA ASN A 106 -8.73 -2.87 -10.89
C ASN A 106 -7.49 -2.61 -11.74
N VAL A 107 -7.68 -2.35 -13.03
CA VAL A 107 -6.64 -1.88 -13.96
C VAL A 107 -7.09 -0.54 -14.52
N LEU A 108 -6.31 0.50 -14.25
CA LEU A 108 -6.53 1.81 -14.86
C LEU A 108 -5.78 1.88 -16.19
N ILE A 109 -6.51 1.94 -17.30
CA ILE A 109 -5.95 2.18 -18.62
C ILE A 109 -6.15 3.65 -18.94
N GLN A 110 -5.08 4.43 -18.80
CA GLN A 110 -5.07 5.82 -19.25
C GLN A 110 -4.63 5.83 -20.72
N GLU A 111 -5.58 5.98 -21.63
CA GLU A 111 -5.23 6.41 -22.98
C GLU A 111 -4.60 7.81 -22.87
N LEU A 112 -3.52 8.07 -23.60
CA LEU A 112 -2.98 9.41 -23.81
C LEU A 112 -4.00 10.23 -24.63
N GLN A 113 -5.19 10.47 -24.10
CA GLN A 113 -6.01 11.59 -24.50
C GLN A 113 -5.33 12.84 -23.95
N VAL A 114 -4.42 13.36 -24.76
CA VAL A 114 -4.08 14.78 -24.80
C VAL A 114 -5.36 15.53 -25.18
N HIS A 115 -6.32 15.60 -24.27
CA HIS A 115 -7.43 16.53 -24.31
C HIS A 115 -7.36 17.34 -23.03
N GLU A 116 -7.03 18.62 -23.20
CA GLU A 116 -6.80 19.62 -22.18
C GLU A 116 -8.03 19.80 -21.26
N GLY A 117 -8.13 18.99 -20.20
CA GLY A 117 -8.88 19.39 -19.00
C GLY A 117 -10.16 18.63 -18.66
N ASN A 118 -10.39 17.41 -19.15
CA ASN A 118 -11.49 16.61 -18.62
C ASN A 118 -11.05 15.80 -17.38
N THR A 119 -11.31 16.31 -16.18
CA THR A 119 -11.03 15.67 -14.88
C THR A 119 -12.24 14.90 -14.31
N ASP A 120 -13.30 14.68 -15.10
CA ASP A 120 -14.53 13.99 -14.66
C ASP A 120 -14.32 12.50 -14.29
N PHE A 121 -13.14 11.94 -14.57
CA PHE A 121 -12.73 10.59 -14.18
C PHE A 121 -12.10 10.50 -12.78
N LEU A 122 -11.71 11.64 -12.19
CA LEU A 122 -11.08 11.69 -10.88
C LEU A 122 -12.15 11.79 -9.79
N ILE A 123 -11.86 11.18 -8.64
CA ILE A 123 -12.71 11.40 -7.46
C ILE A 123 -12.71 12.90 -7.09
N PRO A 124 -13.81 13.42 -6.52
CA PRO A 124 -13.99 14.85 -6.28
C PRO A 124 -12.85 15.52 -5.51
N GLU A 125 -12.21 14.78 -4.61
CA GLU A 125 -11.07 15.24 -3.80
C GLU A 125 -9.83 15.56 -4.66
N TYR A 126 -9.48 14.71 -5.62
CA TYR A 126 -8.36 14.97 -6.53
C TYR A 126 -8.70 16.05 -7.55
N ARG A 127 -9.97 16.17 -7.93
CA ARG A 127 -10.43 17.26 -8.78
C ARG A 127 -10.26 18.61 -8.10
N SER A 128 -10.66 18.73 -6.83
CA SER A 128 -10.43 19.97 -6.06
C SER A 128 -8.95 20.32 -5.94
N ILE A 129 -8.07 19.32 -5.78
CA ILE A 129 -6.62 19.55 -5.70
C ILE A 129 -6.06 20.04 -7.05
N LEU A 130 -6.55 19.52 -8.17
CA LEU A 130 -6.15 19.96 -9.52
C LEU A 130 -6.70 21.35 -9.86
N ASP A 131 -7.96 21.63 -9.53
CA ASP A 131 -8.58 22.94 -9.74
C ASP A 131 -7.89 24.04 -8.91
N GLU A 132 -7.33 23.67 -7.76
CA GLU A 132 -6.58 24.57 -6.86
C GLU A 132 -5.06 24.50 -7.07
N ALA A 133 -4.56 23.69 -8.01
CA ALA A 133 -3.13 23.41 -8.15
C ALA A 133 -2.29 24.67 -8.37
N ASP A 134 -2.74 25.61 -9.20
CA ASP A 134 -2.03 26.87 -9.45
C ASP A 134 -1.93 27.72 -8.17
N LYS A 135 -3.01 27.76 -7.37
CA LYS A 135 -3.03 28.47 -6.09
C LYS A 135 -2.13 27.79 -5.07
N LEU A 136 -2.20 26.47 -4.95
CA LEU A 136 -1.35 25.67 -4.07
C LEU A 136 0.13 25.83 -4.45
N GLN A 137 0.46 25.90 -5.74
CA GLN A 137 1.82 26.15 -6.20
C GLN A 137 2.28 27.58 -5.92
N GLU A 138 1.43 28.59 -6.10
CA GLU A 138 1.76 29.96 -5.71
C GLU A 138 1.94 30.12 -4.20
N GLU A 139 1.08 29.47 -3.41
CA GLU A 139 1.16 29.47 -1.97
C GLU A 139 2.39 28.70 -1.49
N TYR A 140 2.70 27.54 -2.08
CA TYR A 140 3.93 26.80 -1.83
C TYR A 140 5.18 27.60 -2.19
N LYS A 141 5.18 28.41 -3.25
CA LYS A 141 6.31 29.31 -3.56
C LYS A 141 6.52 30.38 -2.49
N LYS A 142 5.47 30.80 -1.78
CA LYS A 142 5.51 31.75 -0.66
C LYS A 142 5.79 31.05 0.69
N GLN A 143 5.42 29.78 0.81
CA GLN A 143 5.48 28.97 2.02
C GLN A 143 6.89 28.72 2.61
N PRO A 144 8.00 28.50 1.85
CA PRO A 144 9.30 28.25 2.46
C PRO A 144 9.75 29.43 3.32
N ALA A 145 9.50 30.66 2.90
CA ALA A 145 9.81 31.86 3.69
C ALA A 145 8.93 32.01 4.94
N HIS A 146 7.66 31.59 4.88
CA HIS A 146 6.75 31.67 6.03
C HIS A 146 7.07 30.61 7.09
N LEU A 147 7.40 29.41 6.66
CA LEU A 147 7.70 28.28 7.53
C LEU A 147 9.05 28.48 8.22
N GLU A 148 10.10 28.90 7.49
CA GLU A 148 11.39 29.30 8.09
C GLU A 148 11.22 30.43 9.12
N ARG A 149 10.36 31.42 8.83
CA ARG A 149 10.09 32.53 9.74
C ARG A 149 9.35 32.08 11.00
N LEU A 150 8.39 31.16 10.89
CA LEU A 150 7.69 30.58 12.04
C LEU A 150 8.66 29.77 12.92
N TYR A 151 9.54 28.95 12.32
CA TYR A 151 10.56 28.20 13.05
C TYR A 151 11.51 29.13 13.80
N GLY A 152 11.94 30.23 13.16
CA GLY A 152 12.73 31.27 13.80
C GLY A 152 12.01 31.91 14.98
N MET A 153 10.74 32.31 14.81
CA MET A 153 9.95 32.93 15.89
C MET A 153 9.73 31.99 17.07
N ILE A 154 9.44 30.70 16.83
CA ILE A 154 9.28 29.71 17.90
C ILE A 154 10.61 29.46 18.62
N THR A 155 11.71 29.40 17.88
CA THR A 155 13.06 29.22 18.46
C THR A 155 13.47 30.42 19.32
N ASP A 156 13.24 31.64 18.84
CA ASP A 156 13.52 32.87 19.59
C ASP A 156 12.65 32.95 20.84
N LEU A 157 11.35 32.66 20.74
CA LEU A 157 10.43 32.62 21.88
C LEU A 157 10.87 31.59 22.94
N PHE A 158 11.35 30.43 22.52
CA PHE A 158 11.91 29.41 23.40
C PHE A 158 13.17 29.91 24.11
N ILE A 159 14.13 30.47 23.36
CA ILE A 159 15.37 31.00 23.92
C ILE A 159 15.08 32.11 24.93
N ASP A 160 14.19 33.04 24.58
CA ASP A 160 13.85 34.17 25.44
C ASP A 160 13.15 33.72 26.73
N LYS A 161 12.15 32.81 26.65
CA LYS A 161 11.46 32.25 27.83
C LYS A 161 12.45 31.71 28.87
N PHE A 162 13.49 31.00 28.42
CA PHE A 162 14.47 30.39 29.31
C PHE A 162 15.60 31.32 29.71
N LYS A 163 15.98 32.27 28.84
CA LYS A 163 16.90 33.36 29.17
C LYS A 163 16.34 34.23 30.30
N PHE A 164 15.04 34.50 30.33
CA PHE A 164 14.37 35.18 31.45
C PHE A 164 14.38 34.37 32.75
N LYS A 165 14.40 33.03 32.66
CA LYS A 165 14.59 32.13 33.81
C LYS A 165 16.05 31.97 34.25
N GLY A 166 16.99 32.61 33.56
CA GLY A 166 18.43 32.52 33.84
C GLY A 166 19.12 31.25 33.30
N THR A 167 18.43 30.46 32.47
CA THR A 167 18.92 29.18 31.96
C THR A 167 19.28 29.29 30.48
N ASN A 168 20.45 28.79 30.08
CA ASN A 168 20.86 28.76 28.67
C ASN A 168 20.41 27.45 28.01
N VAL A 169 19.43 27.54 27.11
CA VAL A 169 18.83 26.39 26.41
C VAL A 169 19.28 26.24 24.96
N LYS A 170 20.34 26.94 24.54
CA LYS A 170 20.86 26.85 23.15
C LYS A 170 21.22 25.42 22.74
N THR A 171 21.62 24.58 23.69
CA THR A 171 21.93 23.16 23.47
C THR A 171 20.69 22.31 23.14
N LYS A 172 19.49 22.79 23.49
CA LYS A 172 18.20 22.10 23.25
C LYS A 172 17.50 22.55 21.97
N VAL A 173 18.03 23.55 21.27
CA VAL A 173 17.48 24.06 20.00
C VAL A 173 17.41 22.99 18.90
N PRO A 174 18.42 22.11 18.71
CA PRO A 174 18.30 21.04 17.72
C PRO A 174 17.13 20.07 17.99
N LEU A 175 16.86 19.76 19.26
CA LEU A 175 15.72 18.91 19.64
C LEU A 175 14.37 19.60 19.39
N LEU A 176 14.31 20.93 19.57
CA LEU A 176 13.12 21.71 19.24
C LEU A 176 12.83 21.66 17.73
N LEU A 177 13.86 21.75 16.89
CA LEU A 177 13.71 21.66 15.44
C LEU A 177 13.20 20.28 15.00
N GLU A 178 13.68 19.20 15.62
CA GLU A 178 13.20 17.83 15.36
C GLU A 178 11.71 17.64 15.72
N ILE A 179 11.24 18.27 16.80
CA ILE A 179 9.82 18.28 17.19
C ILE A 179 8.98 19.12 16.23
N LEU A 180 9.53 20.23 15.71
CA LEU A 180 8.85 21.08 14.74
C LEU A 180 8.74 20.41 13.36
N ASP A 181 9.76 19.68 12.93
CA ASP A 181 9.78 18.95 11.64
C ASP A 181 8.69 17.86 11.60
N ASN A 182 8.42 17.19 12.72
CA ASN A 182 7.35 16.19 12.85
C ASN A 182 6.01 16.79 13.37
N TYR A 183 5.97 18.11 13.55
CA TYR A 183 4.94 18.93 14.20
C TYR A 183 3.88 18.16 15.01
N GLU A 184 4.16 17.93 16.29
CA GLU A 184 3.17 17.46 17.26
C GLU A 184 2.90 18.55 18.32
N GLN A 185 1.70 19.16 18.28
CA GLN A 185 1.36 20.30 19.14
C GLN A 185 1.48 19.99 20.65
N ASN A 186 1.04 18.80 21.08
CA ASN A 186 1.08 18.41 22.50
C ASN A 186 2.51 18.20 23.00
N ALA A 187 3.35 17.55 22.19
CA ALA A 187 4.77 17.38 22.48
C ALA A 187 5.51 18.72 22.51
N LEU A 188 5.20 19.64 21.59
CA LEU A 188 5.77 20.98 21.57
C LEU A 188 5.45 21.74 22.87
N MET A 189 4.19 21.76 23.30
CA MET A 189 3.79 22.43 24.54
C MET A 189 4.46 21.82 25.77
N THR A 190 4.53 20.48 25.82
CA THR A 190 5.21 19.77 26.90
C THR A 190 6.71 20.09 26.91
N PHE A 191 7.36 20.14 25.75
CA PHE A 191 8.77 20.52 25.64
C PHE A 191 9.00 21.95 26.16
N PHE A 192 8.11 22.90 25.85
CA PHE A 192 8.21 24.27 26.36
C PHE A 192 8.08 24.38 27.87
N ASP A 193 7.34 23.48 28.53
CA ASP A 193 7.10 23.52 29.97
C ASP A 193 8.08 22.68 30.79
N THR A 194 8.66 21.65 30.19
CA THR A 194 9.57 20.70 30.85
C THR A 194 11.06 20.97 30.60
N ALA A 195 11.39 21.82 29.62
CA ALA A 195 12.78 22.14 29.27
C ALA A 195 13.52 23.00 30.31
#